data_AF-A0A7J8TUQ8-F1
#
_entry.id   AF-A0A7J8TUQ8-F1
#
_cell.length_a   1.000
_cell.length_b   1.000
_cell.length_c   1.000
_cell.angle_alpha   90.00
_cell.angle_beta   90.00
_cell.angle_gamma   90.00
#
_symmetry.space_group_name_H-M   'P 1'
#
loop_
_entity.id
_entity.type
_entity.pdbx_description
1 polymer ?
#
loop_
_entity_poly.entity_id
_entity_poly.type
_entity_poly.pdbx_seq_one_letter_code
_entity_poly.pdbx_strand_id
1 'polypeptide(L)'
;IQWPLSIVISRKALTKYQLIFRFLFHCKHVERQLCGAWQMHQGVRALNSHGTAISRSSLLCRSMLRFINSLLHYLIFEAGFFVLEPNWHVMHGRLQTAKSIDEVIQHHDFFLDRCLKECLLLLPELIKKVEKLKSLCLQYAAATQWLISSSINIPKLDEQSDGSVGSGKSKQWKLKNPSQAQKAVTRNSAVTDSILKFEREFNAEVQSLRPILSSSSQAQPFLTHLAQWILGVGNEP
;
A
#
# COMPACT_ATOMS: atom_id res chain seq x y z
N ILE A 1 17.22 -27.96 -5.23
CA ILE A 1 16.30 -29.11 -5.41
C ILE A 1 17.16 -30.28 -5.80
N GLN A 2 17.08 -31.39 -5.06
CA GLN A 2 17.86 -32.59 -5.36
C GLN A 2 17.25 -33.34 -6.55
N TRP A 3 18.11 -34.03 -7.29
CA TRP A 3 17.68 -34.98 -8.30
C TRP A 3 16.87 -36.10 -7.61
N PRO A 4 15.77 -36.62 -8.19
CA PRO A 4 15.24 -36.41 -9.54
C PRO A 4 14.22 -35.27 -9.69
N LEU A 5 13.79 -34.63 -8.59
CA LEU A 5 12.73 -33.60 -8.60
C LEU A 5 13.12 -32.32 -9.36
N SER A 6 14.42 -32.09 -9.56
CA SER A 6 14.95 -30.99 -10.38
C SER A 6 14.58 -31.11 -11.87
N ILE A 7 14.16 -32.29 -12.33
CA ILE A 7 13.69 -32.51 -13.71
C ILE A 7 12.34 -31.82 -13.93
N VAL A 8 11.43 -31.96 -12.96
CA VAL A 8 10.10 -31.35 -13.02
C VAL A 8 10.16 -29.88 -12.58
N ILE A 9 10.81 -29.60 -11.45
CA ILE A 9 10.97 -28.23 -10.94
C ILE A 9 12.28 -27.66 -11.48
N SER A 10 12.23 -27.26 -12.74
CA SER A 10 13.36 -26.64 -13.43
C SER A 10 13.71 -25.27 -12.84
N ARG A 11 14.91 -24.73 -13.17
CA ARG A 11 15.26 -23.34 -12.83
C ARG A 11 14.24 -22.33 -13.37
N LYS A 12 13.66 -22.59 -14.55
CA LYS A 12 12.64 -21.71 -15.15
C LYS A 12 11.39 -21.65 -14.27
N ALA A 13 10.87 -22.81 -13.86
CA ALA A 13 9.72 -22.90 -12.96
C ALA A 13 10.00 -22.22 -11.61
N LEU A 14 11.20 -22.40 -11.06
CA LEU A 14 11.61 -21.74 -9.82
C LEU A 14 11.62 -20.22 -9.94
N THR A 15 12.10 -19.66 -11.05
CA THR A 15 12.06 -18.22 -11.31
C THR A 15 10.62 -17.69 -11.35
N LYS A 16 9.68 -18.44 -11.96
CA LYS A 16 8.25 -18.06 -11.99
C LYS A 16 7.68 -17.99 -10.57
N TYR A 17 7.93 -18.99 -9.74
CA TYR A 17 7.53 -18.98 -8.32
C TYR A 17 8.15 -17.83 -7.54
N GLN A 18 9.45 -17.58 -7.72
CA GLN A 18 10.15 -16.47 -7.07
C GLN A 18 9.56 -15.12 -7.45
N LEU A 19 9.17 -14.93 -8.72
CA LEU A 19 8.55 -13.70 -9.20
C LEU A 19 7.22 -13.46 -8.48
N ILE A 20 6.35 -14.48 -8.43
CA ILE A 20 5.05 -14.42 -7.75
C ILE A 20 5.24 -14.09 -6.27
N PHE A 21 6.09 -14.87 -5.58
CA PHE A 21 6.35 -14.69 -4.16
C PHE A 21 6.89 -13.28 -3.86
N ARG A 22 7.90 -12.83 -4.62
CA ARG A 22 8.53 -11.53 -4.40
C ARG A 22 7.55 -10.38 -4.60
N PHE A 23 6.65 -10.49 -5.59
CA PHE A 23 5.62 -9.49 -5.83
C PHE A 23 4.59 -9.44 -4.69
N LEU A 24 4.04 -10.59 -4.29
CA LEU A 24 3.09 -10.68 -3.18
C LEU A 24 3.69 -10.18 -1.87
N PHE A 25 4.91 -10.62 -1.56
CA PHE A 25 5.64 -10.23 -0.36
C PHE A 25 5.87 -8.72 -0.32
N HIS A 26 6.27 -8.11 -1.44
CA HIS A 26 6.48 -6.67 -1.50
C HIS A 26 5.17 -5.88 -1.31
N CYS A 27 4.05 -6.34 -1.89
CA CYS A 27 2.75 -5.72 -1.67
C CYS A 27 2.35 -5.77 -0.18
N LYS A 28 2.58 -6.92 0.49
CA LYS A 28 2.35 -7.07 1.92
C LYS A 28 3.26 -6.19 2.78
N HIS A 29 4.51 -6.02 2.37
CA HIS A 29 5.42 -5.10 3.04
C HIS A 29 4.91 -3.65 2.97
N VAL A 30 4.48 -3.18 1.79
CA VAL A 30 3.93 -1.82 1.63
C VAL A 30 2.68 -1.62 2.48
N GLU A 31 1.76 -2.59 2.51
CA GLU A 31 0.57 -2.56 3.37
C GLU A 31 0.94 -2.39 4.85
N ARG A 32 1.90 -3.18 5.34
CA ARG A 32 2.37 -3.08 6.73
C ARG A 32 2.96 -1.70 7.05
N GLN A 33 3.75 -1.12 6.14
CA GLN A 33 4.34 0.21 6.33
C GLN A 33 3.26 1.31 6.40
N LEU A 34 2.25 1.23 5.52
CA LEU A 34 1.11 2.15 5.54
C LEU A 34 0.25 1.97 6.79
N CYS A 35 0.05 0.75 7.28
CA CYS A 35 -0.64 0.48 8.54
C CYS A 35 0.10 1.13 9.73
N GLY A 36 1.43 1.05 9.75
CA GLY A 36 2.24 1.76 10.74
C GLY A 36 2.06 3.29 10.67
N ALA A 37 2.12 3.86 9.46
CA ALA A 37 1.85 5.29 9.25
C ALA A 37 0.43 5.69 9.72
N TRP A 38 -0.57 4.87 9.45
CA TRP A 38 -1.94 5.09 9.88
C TRP A 38 -2.11 5.07 11.40
N GLN A 39 -1.46 4.14 12.09
CA GLN A 39 -1.45 4.08 13.55
C GLN A 39 -0.85 5.36 14.15
N MET A 40 0.24 5.86 13.57
CA MET A 40 0.83 7.14 13.98
C MET A 40 -0.17 8.29 13.80
N HIS A 41 -0.89 8.34 12.67
CA HIS A 41 -1.95 9.34 12.49
C HIS A 41 -3.08 9.22 13.53
N GLN A 42 -3.49 8.01 13.93
CA GLN A 42 -4.53 7.83 14.95
C GLN A 42 -4.06 8.28 16.34
N GLY A 43 -2.83 7.93 16.73
CA GLY A 43 -2.26 8.37 18.01
C GLY A 43 -2.20 9.89 18.15
N VAL A 44 -1.94 10.60 17.03
CA VAL A 44 -1.89 12.06 17.00
C VAL A 44 -3.28 12.69 17.03
N ARG A 45 -4.27 12.09 16.36
CA ARG A 45 -5.67 12.54 16.44
C ARG A 45 -6.25 12.42 17.84
N ALA A 46 -5.83 11.41 18.61
CA ALA A 46 -6.20 11.29 20.02
C ALA A 46 -5.61 12.41 20.88
N LEU A 47 -4.42 12.92 20.53
CA LEU A 47 -3.69 13.92 21.30
C LEU A 47 -4.02 15.38 20.89
N ASN A 48 -4.40 15.62 19.64
CA ASN A 48 -4.61 16.97 19.10
C ASN A 48 -5.81 17.04 18.14
N SER A 49 -6.80 17.85 18.49
CA SER A 49 -8.05 18.02 17.74
C SER A 49 -8.03 19.09 16.64
N HIS A 50 -6.92 19.82 16.43
CA HIS A 50 -6.99 21.14 15.77
C HIS A 50 -6.01 21.40 14.58
N GLY A 51 -5.51 20.36 13.90
CA GLY A 51 -4.58 20.51 12.76
C GLY A 51 -5.16 20.07 11.40
N THR A 52 -5.41 21.01 10.48
CA THR A 52 -5.92 20.74 9.12
C THR A 52 -4.97 19.92 8.24
N ALA A 53 -3.65 20.11 8.38
CA ALA A 53 -2.64 19.35 7.64
C ALA A 53 -2.58 17.87 8.06
N ILE A 54 -2.78 17.58 9.35
CA ILE A 54 -2.84 16.22 9.89
C ILE A 54 -4.09 15.50 9.36
N SER A 55 -5.21 16.21 9.24
CA SER A 55 -6.43 15.69 8.63
C SER A 55 -6.21 15.27 7.16
N ARG A 56 -5.60 16.15 6.34
CA ARG A 56 -5.29 15.84 4.93
C ARG A 56 -4.33 14.66 4.77
N SER A 57 -3.24 14.64 5.53
CA SER A 57 -2.30 13.51 5.47
C SER A 57 -2.98 12.20 5.85
N SER A 58 -3.83 12.20 6.89
CA SER A 58 -4.57 11.00 7.30
C SER A 58 -5.55 10.51 6.22
N LEU A 59 -6.17 11.42 5.46
CA LEU A 59 -7.03 11.05 4.33
C LEU A 59 -6.22 10.41 3.19
N LEU A 60 -5.06 10.98 2.86
CA LEU A 60 -4.16 10.40 1.87
C LEU A 60 -3.70 8.99 2.28
N CYS A 61 -3.33 8.80 3.55
CA CYS A 61 -2.98 7.49 4.10
C CYS A 61 -4.12 6.47 3.92
N ARG A 62 -5.37 6.86 4.20
CA ARG A 62 -6.55 6.01 3.97
C ARG A 62 -6.71 5.64 2.50
N SER A 63 -6.54 6.59 1.59
CA SER A 63 -6.65 6.35 0.15
C SER A 63 -5.59 5.36 -0.34
N MET A 64 -4.33 5.55 0.08
CA MET A 64 -3.22 4.62 -0.22
C MET A 64 -3.44 3.23 0.38
N LEU A 65 -3.95 3.14 1.61
CA LEU A 65 -4.33 1.87 2.26
C LEU A 65 -5.46 1.16 1.51
N ARG A 66 -6.49 1.89 1.09
CA ARG A 66 -7.58 1.33 0.29
C ARG A 66 -7.03 0.75 -1.01
N PHE A 67 -6.16 1.48 -1.72
CA PHE A 67 -5.53 0.98 -2.94
C PHE A 67 -4.73 -0.32 -2.71
N ILE A 68 -3.82 -0.35 -1.73
CA ILE A 68 -2.98 -1.55 -1.50
C ILE A 68 -3.80 -2.73 -1.00
N ASN A 69 -4.83 -2.49 -0.18
CA ASN A 69 -5.74 -3.53 0.28
C ASN A 69 -6.60 -4.07 -0.85
N SER A 70 -7.11 -3.23 -1.75
CA SER A 70 -7.81 -3.70 -2.95
C SER A 70 -6.90 -4.54 -3.85
N LEU A 71 -5.64 -4.12 -4.05
CA LEU A 71 -4.67 -4.89 -4.80
C LEU A 71 -4.37 -6.24 -4.13
N LEU A 72 -4.13 -6.26 -2.81
CA LEU A 72 -3.87 -7.49 -2.07
C LEU A 72 -5.08 -8.41 -2.02
N HIS A 73 -6.29 -7.86 -1.89
CA HIS A 73 -7.52 -8.63 -1.91
C HIS A 73 -7.71 -9.31 -3.27
N TYR A 74 -7.46 -8.58 -4.36
CA TYR A 74 -7.39 -9.17 -5.69
C TYR A 74 -6.34 -10.29 -5.76
N LEU A 75 -5.11 -10.04 -5.32
CA LEU A 75 -4.03 -11.02 -5.44
C LEU A 75 -4.19 -12.27 -4.56
N ILE A 76 -4.75 -12.12 -3.36
CA ILE A 76 -4.86 -13.20 -2.37
C ILE A 76 -6.21 -13.90 -2.45
N PHE A 77 -7.29 -13.15 -2.61
CA PHE A 77 -8.64 -13.70 -2.63
C PHE A 77 -9.07 -14.07 -4.05
N GLU A 78 -8.92 -13.17 -5.02
CA GLU A 78 -9.34 -13.44 -6.40
C GLU A 78 -8.33 -14.34 -7.15
N ALA A 79 -7.05 -13.95 -7.17
CA ALA A 79 -6.00 -14.73 -7.82
C ALA A 79 -5.47 -15.90 -6.96
N GLY A 80 -5.68 -15.88 -5.64
CA GLY A 80 -5.29 -16.98 -4.75
C GLY A 80 -6.40 -18.02 -4.62
N PHE A 81 -7.56 -17.65 -4.09
CA PHE A 81 -8.64 -18.61 -3.83
C PHE A 81 -9.36 -19.05 -5.11
N PHE A 82 -9.76 -18.11 -6.00
CA PHE A 82 -10.50 -18.47 -7.22
C PHE A 82 -9.63 -18.92 -8.40
N VAL A 83 -8.32 -18.67 -8.37
CA VAL A 83 -7.43 -19.02 -9.47
C VAL A 83 -6.43 -20.09 -9.06
N LEU A 84 -5.75 -19.98 -7.93
CA LEU A 84 -4.77 -20.99 -7.52
C LEU A 84 -5.45 -22.34 -7.24
N GLU A 85 -6.58 -22.34 -6.52
CA GLU A 85 -7.24 -23.57 -6.10
C GLU A 85 -7.88 -24.34 -7.26
N PRO A 86 -8.64 -23.71 -8.19
CA PRO A 86 -9.18 -24.44 -9.34
C PRO A 86 -8.08 -24.85 -10.33
N ASN A 87 -7.09 -24.00 -10.59
CA ASN A 87 -5.98 -24.38 -11.47
C ASN A 87 -5.12 -25.49 -10.84
N TRP A 88 -4.96 -25.50 -9.52
CA TRP A 88 -4.32 -26.59 -8.79
C TRP A 88 -5.12 -27.88 -8.94
N HIS A 89 -6.45 -27.86 -8.75
CA HIS A 89 -7.30 -29.04 -8.92
C HIS A 89 -7.23 -29.59 -10.36
N VAL A 90 -7.28 -28.70 -11.36
CA VAL A 90 -7.14 -29.09 -12.78
C VAL A 90 -5.75 -29.68 -13.04
N MET A 91 -4.70 -29.05 -12.53
CA MET A 91 -3.34 -29.58 -12.65
C MET A 91 -3.21 -30.94 -11.96
N HIS A 92 -3.74 -31.09 -10.75
CA HIS A 92 -3.69 -32.32 -9.97
C HIS A 92 -4.43 -33.46 -10.66
N GLY A 93 -5.62 -33.21 -11.21
CA GLY A 93 -6.36 -34.20 -12.00
C GLY A 93 -5.59 -34.61 -13.26
N ARG A 94 -4.97 -33.65 -13.97
CA ARG A 94 -4.15 -33.94 -15.15
C ARG A 94 -2.87 -34.71 -14.80
N LEU A 95 -2.25 -34.40 -13.66
CA LEU A 95 -1.09 -35.10 -13.13
C LEU A 95 -1.40 -36.57 -12.82
N GLN A 96 -2.60 -36.88 -12.33
CA GLN A 96 -3.02 -38.27 -12.08
C GLN A 96 -3.19 -39.10 -13.36
N THR A 97 -3.53 -38.44 -14.48
CA THR A 97 -3.71 -39.10 -15.78
C THR A 97 -2.47 -39.10 -16.66
N ALA A 98 -1.42 -38.37 -16.26
CA ALA A 98 -0.21 -38.20 -17.05
C ALA A 98 0.57 -39.53 -17.17
N LYS A 99 0.98 -39.86 -18.39
CA LYS A 99 1.68 -41.11 -18.73
C LYS A 99 3.19 -40.92 -18.86
N SER A 100 3.66 -39.68 -18.92
CA SER A 100 5.08 -39.35 -19.07
C SER A 100 5.52 -38.18 -18.18
N ILE A 101 6.82 -38.11 -17.91
CA ILE A 101 7.44 -36.99 -17.16
C ILE A 101 7.31 -35.68 -17.95
N ASP A 102 7.37 -35.73 -19.28
CA ASP A 102 7.20 -34.55 -20.14
C ASP A 102 5.79 -33.95 -20.02
N GLU A 103 4.75 -34.79 -19.94
CA GLU A 103 3.38 -34.34 -19.68
C GLU A 103 3.25 -33.67 -18.31
N VAL A 104 3.90 -34.22 -17.28
CA VAL A 104 3.96 -33.62 -15.93
C VAL A 104 4.58 -32.23 -15.97
N ILE A 105 5.71 -32.08 -16.69
CA ILE A 105 6.38 -30.78 -16.86
C ILE A 105 5.47 -29.80 -17.59
N GLN A 106 4.82 -30.22 -18.68
CA GLN A 106 3.93 -29.35 -19.45
C GLN A 106 2.72 -28.87 -18.63
N HIS A 107 2.10 -29.76 -17.85
CA HIS A 107 0.97 -29.40 -16.99
C HIS A 107 1.39 -28.43 -15.87
N HIS A 108 2.58 -28.62 -15.31
CA HIS A 108 3.15 -27.72 -14.30
C HIS A 108 3.49 -26.33 -14.87
N ASP A 109 4.12 -26.29 -16.05
CA ASP A 109 4.46 -25.02 -16.70
C ASP A 109 3.20 -24.23 -17.12
N PHE A 110 2.17 -24.92 -17.62
CA PHE A 110 0.88 -24.31 -17.94
C PHE A 110 0.19 -23.71 -16.71
N PHE A 111 0.21 -24.43 -15.57
CA PHE A 111 -0.29 -23.92 -14.30
C PHE A 111 0.45 -22.64 -13.88
N LEU A 112 1.78 -22.66 -13.93
CA LEU A 112 2.59 -21.49 -13.55
C LEU A 112 2.36 -20.29 -14.46
N ASP A 113 2.26 -20.49 -15.78
CA ASP A 113 1.99 -19.41 -16.72
C ASP A 113 0.61 -18.80 -16.52
N ARG A 114 -0.39 -19.63 -16.18
CA ARG A 114 -1.70 -19.16 -15.72
C ARG A 114 -1.55 -18.33 -14.46
N CYS A 115 -0.89 -18.82 -13.41
CA CYS A 115 -0.70 -18.04 -12.18
C CYS A 115 -0.01 -16.70 -12.42
N LEU A 116 1.00 -16.64 -13.29
CA LEU A 116 1.67 -15.39 -13.66
C LEU A 116 0.73 -14.41 -14.37
N LYS A 117 -0.07 -14.91 -15.32
CA LYS A 117 -1.04 -14.09 -16.06
C LYS A 117 -2.06 -13.45 -15.12
N GLU A 118 -2.60 -14.27 -14.23
CA GLU A 118 -3.68 -13.91 -13.31
C GLU A 118 -3.17 -13.06 -12.13
N CYS A 119 -1.89 -13.17 -11.76
CA CYS A 119 -1.25 -12.24 -10.82
C CYS A 119 -0.87 -10.88 -11.44
N LEU A 120 -1.31 -10.60 -12.68
CA LEU A 120 -0.96 -9.40 -13.45
C LEU A 120 0.53 -9.27 -13.79
N LEU A 121 1.30 -10.34 -13.64
CA LEU A 121 2.76 -10.35 -13.83
C LEU A 121 3.19 -10.46 -15.30
N LEU A 122 2.24 -10.66 -16.22
CA LEU A 122 2.50 -10.69 -17.66
C LEU A 122 2.22 -9.35 -18.37
N LEU A 123 1.68 -8.34 -17.67
CA LEU A 123 1.43 -7.02 -18.24
C LEU A 123 2.49 -6.02 -17.73
N PRO A 124 3.62 -5.83 -18.45
CA PRO A 124 4.72 -5.01 -17.97
C PRO A 124 4.34 -3.54 -17.76
N GLU A 125 3.41 -3.01 -18.55
CA GLU A 125 2.89 -1.66 -18.38
C GLU A 125 2.16 -1.48 -17.04
N LEU A 126 1.30 -2.45 -16.70
CA LEU A 126 0.55 -2.44 -15.45
C LEU A 126 1.47 -2.60 -14.24
N ILE A 127 2.44 -3.52 -14.32
CA ILE A 127 3.43 -3.74 -13.25
C ILE A 127 4.22 -2.46 -13.00
N LYS A 128 4.72 -1.78 -14.04
CA LYS A 128 5.46 -0.51 -13.88
C LYS A 128 4.66 0.54 -13.11
N LYS A 129 3.36 0.66 -13.41
CA LYS A 129 2.44 1.58 -12.73
C LYS A 129 2.22 1.18 -11.27
N VAL A 130 1.97 -0.10 -11.00
CA VAL A 130 1.79 -0.63 -9.64
C VAL A 130 3.08 -0.48 -8.81
N GLU A 131 4.25 -0.75 -9.38
CA GLU A 131 5.54 -0.52 -8.70
C GLU A 131 5.76 0.95 -8.35
N LYS A 132 5.41 1.88 -9.26
CA LYS A 132 5.49 3.32 -8.97
C LYS A 132 4.54 3.73 -7.85
N LEU A 133 3.30 3.24 -7.85
CA LEU A 133 2.35 3.47 -6.75
C LEU A 133 2.86 2.92 -5.41
N LYS A 134 3.41 1.70 -5.40
CA LYS A 134 4.01 1.11 -4.19
C LYS A 134 5.18 1.95 -3.67
N SER A 135 6.05 2.42 -4.56
CA SER A 135 7.15 3.33 -4.20
C SER A 135 6.62 4.63 -3.58
N LEU A 136 5.59 5.26 -4.17
CA LEU A 136 4.97 6.47 -3.61
C LEU A 136 4.40 6.21 -2.20
N CYS A 137 3.72 5.08 -1.99
CA CYS A 137 3.21 4.67 -0.68
C CYS A 137 4.33 4.51 0.36
N LEU A 138 5.46 3.88 -0.02
CA LEU A 138 6.61 3.73 0.87
C LEU A 138 7.29 5.06 1.21
N GLN A 139 7.46 5.93 0.21
CA GLN A 139 8.01 7.27 0.43
C GLN A 139 7.12 8.11 1.34
N TYR A 140 5.80 8.03 1.15
CA TYR A 140 4.83 8.65 2.04
C TYR A 140 4.94 8.10 3.47
N ALA A 141 4.93 6.77 3.64
CA ALA A 141 5.01 6.14 4.96
C ALA A 141 6.30 6.52 5.72
N ALA A 142 7.43 6.62 5.02
CA ALA A 142 8.69 7.09 5.58
C ALA A 142 8.62 8.58 5.98
N ALA A 143 7.98 9.42 5.16
CA ALA A 143 7.79 10.83 5.44
C ALA A 143 6.78 11.12 6.57
N THR A 144 5.86 10.18 6.86
CA THR A 144 4.81 10.36 7.88
C THR A 144 5.36 10.76 9.25
N GLN A 145 6.49 10.17 9.68
CA GLN A 145 7.12 10.52 10.97
C GLN A 145 7.55 12.00 11.03
N TRP A 146 8.13 12.51 9.94
CA TRP A 146 8.52 13.92 9.83
C TRP A 146 7.30 14.85 9.73
N LEU A 147 6.28 14.47 8.95
CA LEU A 147 5.03 15.23 8.78
C LEU A 147 4.31 15.41 10.13
N ILE A 148 4.27 14.34 10.93
CA ILE A 148 3.67 14.33 12.25
C ILE A 148 4.49 15.19 13.23
N SER A 149 5.80 14.96 13.32
CA SER A 149 6.67 15.69 14.25
C SER A 149 6.71 17.19 13.97
N SER A 150 6.59 17.58 12.70
CA SER A 150 6.57 18.99 12.29
C SER A 150 5.24 19.68 12.58
N SER A 151 4.14 18.92 12.66
CA SER A 151 2.78 19.43 12.89
C SER A 151 2.41 19.50 14.38
N ILE A 152 3.09 18.72 15.24
CA ILE A 152 2.86 18.72 16.68
C ILE A 152 3.87 19.64 17.36
N ASN A 153 3.42 20.78 17.85
CA ASN A 153 4.15 21.47 18.92
C ASN A 153 3.87 20.70 20.22
N ILE A 154 4.74 19.78 20.61
CA ILE A 154 4.67 19.16 21.94
C ILE A 154 5.03 20.27 22.93
N PRO A 155 4.12 20.75 23.79
CA PRO A 155 4.55 21.48 24.97
C PRO A 155 5.29 20.44 25.80
N LYS A 156 6.60 20.61 25.98
CA LYS A 156 7.32 19.81 26.97
C LYS A 156 6.59 20.01 28.29
N LEU A 157 5.98 18.95 28.81
CA LEU A 157 5.51 18.92 30.19
C LEU A 157 6.78 18.78 31.01
N ASP A 158 7.35 19.90 31.45
CA ASP A 158 8.41 19.88 32.45
C ASP A 158 7.78 19.35 33.75
N GLU A 159 8.09 18.10 34.09
CA GLU A 159 7.93 17.58 35.45
C GLU A 159 8.91 18.34 36.35
N GLN A 160 8.43 19.38 37.03
CA GLN A 160 9.06 19.87 38.25
C GLN A 160 8.09 19.63 39.41
N SER A 161 8.46 18.62 40.21
CA SER A 161 8.06 18.47 41.60
C SER A 161 8.45 19.73 42.38
N ASP A 162 7.47 20.43 42.96
CA ASP A 162 7.55 20.80 44.39
C ASP A 162 6.21 21.29 44.92
N GLY A 163 5.90 20.91 46.16
CA GLY A 163 4.64 21.25 46.83
C GLY A 163 4.60 22.69 47.32
N SER A 164 3.45 23.35 47.16
CA SER A 164 2.84 24.21 48.20
C SER A 164 1.48 24.73 47.74
N VAL A 165 0.49 24.62 48.62
CA VAL A 165 -0.85 25.22 48.53
C VAL A 165 -0.76 26.75 48.62
N GLY A 166 -1.55 27.48 47.81
CA GLY A 166 -1.80 28.91 48.06
C GLY A 166 -2.28 29.75 46.87
N SER A 167 -3.59 30.04 46.87
CA SER A 167 -4.28 31.27 46.42
C SER A 167 -4.09 31.83 45.00
N GLY A 168 -5.23 32.15 44.37
CA GLY A 168 -5.33 32.53 42.96
C GLY A 168 -4.67 33.85 42.57
N LYS A 169 -4.34 33.94 41.28
CA LYS A 169 -4.22 35.15 40.46
C LYS A 169 -4.10 34.75 38.98
N SER A 170 -4.95 35.36 38.15
CA SER A 170 -4.96 35.31 36.69
C SER A 170 -3.55 35.40 36.10
N LYS A 171 -3.12 34.38 35.36
CA LYS A 171 -1.89 34.40 34.55
C LYS A 171 -2.25 34.58 33.07
N GLN A 172 -2.36 35.85 32.72
CA GLN A 172 -2.24 36.46 31.40
C GLN A 172 -1.38 35.62 30.42
N TRP A 173 -1.99 35.26 29.29
CA TRP A 173 -1.33 34.62 28.16
C TRP A 173 -0.17 35.49 27.66
N LYS A 174 1.06 35.09 27.95
CA LYS A 174 2.26 35.73 27.40
C LYS A 174 2.28 35.51 25.89
N LEU A 175 2.44 36.62 25.16
CA LEU A 175 2.57 36.70 23.71
C LEU A 175 3.45 35.56 23.16
N LYS A 176 2.91 34.77 22.24
CA LYS A 176 3.71 33.98 21.30
C LYS A 176 4.66 34.93 20.57
N ASN A 177 5.96 34.74 20.71
CA ASN A 177 6.97 35.49 19.96
C ASN A 177 6.60 35.49 18.46
N PRO A 178 6.51 36.66 17.79
CA PRO A 178 6.15 36.75 16.37
C PRO A 178 7.04 35.89 15.48
N SER A 179 8.33 35.78 15.82
CA SER A 179 9.32 34.95 15.12
C SER A 179 9.05 33.44 15.21
N GLN A 180 8.44 32.96 16.31
CA GLN A 180 8.05 31.56 16.47
C GLN A 180 6.72 31.25 15.76
N ALA A 181 5.78 32.19 15.79
CA ALA A 181 4.53 32.08 15.04
C ALA A 181 4.79 32.04 13.53
N GLN A 182 5.68 32.89 13.03
CA GLN A 182 6.04 32.94 11.61
C GLN A 182 6.79 31.68 11.15
N LYS A 183 7.72 31.16 11.97
CA LYS A 183 8.39 29.87 11.71
C LYS A 183 7.41 28.69 11.70
N ALA A 184 6.40 28.68 12.57
CA ALA A 184 5.37 27.64 12.59
C ALA A 184 4.44 27.72 11.36
N VAL A 185 4.08 28.92 10.92
CA VAL A 185 3.28 29.13 9.69
C VAL A 185 4.04 28.67 8.44
N THR A 186 5.31 29.05 8.29
CA THR A 186 6.15 28.61 7.15
C THR A 186 6.36 27.09 7.14
N ARG A 187 6.56 26.48 8.31
CA ARG A 187 6.73 25.02 8.44
C ARG A 187 5.44 24.25 8.12
N ASN A 188 4.29 24.75 8.58
CA ASN A 188 2.99 24.16 8.26
C ASN A 188 2.63 24.28 6.77
N SER A 189 3.04 25.37 6.12
CA SER A 189 2.91 25.51 4.66
C SER A 189 3.72 24.44 3.93
N ALA A 190 5.02 24.30 4.25
CA ALA A 190 5.89 23.32 3.59
C ALA A 190 5.42 21.86 3.79
N VAL A 191 4.90 21.53 4.97
CA VAL A 191 4.27 20.22 5.26
C VAL A 191 3.03 20.01 4.39
N THR A 192 2.18 21.03 4.26
CA THR A 192 0.96 20.97 3.43
C THR A 192 1.31 20.82 1.95
N ASP A 193 2.31 21.55 1.46
CA ASP A 193 2.78 21.47 0.07
C ASP A 193 3.33 20.09 -0.27
N SER A 194 4.06 19.48 0.68
CA SER A 194 4.58 18.12 0.54
C SER A 194 3.47 17.08 0.47
N ILE A 195 2.43 17.20 1.31
CA ILE A 195 1.25 16.32 1.28
C ILE A 195 0.50 16.47 -0.06
N LEU A 196 0.29 17.71 -0.51
CA LEU A 196 -0.37 18.00 -1.80
C LEU A 196 0.42 17.49 -3.00
N LYS A 197 1.75 17.43 -2.89
CA LYS A 197 2.60 16.81 -3.91
C LYS A 197 2.36 15.30 -3.97
N PHE A 198 2.43 14.60 -2.83
CA PHE A 198 2.14 13.16 -2.78
C PHE A 198 0.74 12.82 -3.27
N GLU A 199 -0.27 13.61 -2.88
CA GLU A 199 -1.65 13.42 -3.30
C GLU A 199 -1.82 13.57 -4.82
N ARG A 200 -1.22 14.62 -5.41
CA ARG A 200 -1.25 14.83 -6.87
C ARG A 200 -0.55 13.70 -7.63
N GLU A 201 0.64 13.31 -7.19
CA GLU A 201 1.41 12.23 -7.84
C GLU A 201 0.68 10.88 -7.74
N PHE A 202 0.14 10.56 -6.56
CA PHE A 202 -0.63 9.34 -6.35
C PHE A 202 -1.89 9.32 -7.21
N ASN A 203 -2.69 10.39 -7.18
CA ASN A 203 -3.92 10.47 -7.97
C ASN A 203 -3.63 10.45 -9.47
N ALA A 204 -2.61 11.15 -9.96
CA ALA A 204 -2.22 11.11 -11.36
C ALA A 204 -1.84 9.70 -11.80
N GLU A 205 -1.10 8.96 -10.97
CA GLU A 205 -0.69 7.60 -11.30
C GLU A 205 -1.87 6.63 -11.27
N VAL A 206 -2.77 6.74 -10.28
CA VAL A 206 -4.03 5.97 -10.21
C VAL A 206 -4.91 6.25 -11.43
N GLN A 207 -5.04 7.51 -11.86
CA GLN A 207 -5.81 7.87 -13.05
C GLN A 207 -5.18 7.28 -14.32
N SER A 208 -3.85 7.26 -14.42
CA SER A 208 -3.15 6.63 -15.55
C SER A 208 -3.31 5.11 -15.61
N LEU A 209 -3.64 4.47 -14.48
CA LEU A 209 -3.92 3.04 -14.38
C LEU A 209 -5.29 2.67 -14.98
N ARG A 210 -6.26 3.58 -14.91
CA ARG A 210 -7.64 3.37 -15.35
C ARG A 210 -7.77 2.88 -16.80
N PRO A 211 -7.20 3.55 -17.81
CA PRO A 211 -7.35 3.10 -19.20
C PRO A 211 -6.72 1.72 -19.45
N ILE A 212 -5.61 1.42 -18.77
CA ILE A 212 -4.91 0.12 -18.86
C ILE A 212 -5.78 -1.00 -18.27
N LEU A 213 -6.43 -0.72 -17.14
CA LEU A 213 -7.35 -1.66 -16.51
C LEU A 213 -8.65 -1.81 -17.30
N SER A 214 -9.18 -0.73 -17.90
CA SER A 214 -10.38 -0.79 -18.73
C SER A 214 -10.17 -1.58 -20.01
N SER A 215 -9.03 -1.41 -20.69
CA SER A 215 -8.68 -2.23 -21.86
C SER A 215 -8.46 -3.70 -21.48
N SER A 216 -7.84 -3.96 -20.33
CA SER A 216 -7.59 -5.31 -19.84
C SER A 216 -8.84 -5.99 -19.27
N SER A 217 -9.79 -5.23 -18.71
CA SER A 217 -11.08 -5.71 -18.17
C SER A 217 -12.00 -6.25 -19.26
N GLN A 218 -11.96 -5.68 -20.47
CA GLN A 218 -12.66 -6.26 -21.63
C GLN A 218 -12.11 -7.64 -22.03
N ALA A 219 -10.82 -7.90 -21.77
CA ALA A 219 -10.18 -9.18 -22.04
C ALA A 219 -10.28 -10.18 -20.88
N GLN A 220 -10.46 -9.69 -19.65
CA GLN A 220 -10.39 -10.47 -18.41
C GLN A 220 -11.42 -9.97 -17.37
N PRO A 221 -12.55 -10.69 -17.18
CA PRO A 221 -13.69 -10.20 -16.39
C PRO A 221 -13.37 -9.94 -14.91
N PHE A 222 -12.34 -10.58 -14.35
CA PHE A 222 -11.86 -10.38 -12.97
C PHE A 222 -11.22 -8.99 -12.74
N LEU A 223 -10.66 -8.37 -13.78
CA LEU A 223 -10.09 -7.01 -13.65
C LEU A 223 -11.16 -5.93 -13.51
N THR A 224 -12.42 -6.26 -13.81
CA THR A 224 -13.56 -5.37 -13.65
C THR A 224 -13.79 -5.02 -12.18
N HIS A 225 -13.58 -5.97 -11.28
CA HIS A 225 -13.75 -5.76 -9.84
C HIS A 225 -12.60 -4.90 -9.29
N LEU A 226 -11.35 -5.20 -9.65
CA LEU A 226 -10.20 -4.36 -9.31
C LEU A 226 -10.33 -2.94 -9.89
N ALA A 227 -10.83 -2.80 -11.12
CA ALA A 227 -11.13 -1.51 -11.72
C ALA A 227 -12.21 -0.78 -10.92
N GLN A 228 -13.35 -1.40 -10.60
CA GLN A 228 -14.41 -0.79 -9.80
C GLN A 228 -13.92 -0.31 -8.42
N TRP A 229 -13.07 -1.08 -7.75
CA TRP A 229 -12.53 -0.72 -6.44
C TRP A 229 -11.48 0.41 -6.50
N ILE A 230 -10.64 0.43 -7.54
CA ILE A 230 -9.70 1.54 -7.78
C ILE A 230 -10.44 2.79 -8.29
N LEU A 231 -11.55 2.63 -8.99
CA LEU A 231 -12.39 3.72 -9.52
C LEU A 231 -13.31 4.33 -8.45
N GLY A 232 -13.79 3.53 -7.50
CA GLY A 232 -14.58 3.96 -6.34
C GLY A 232 -13.82 4.90 -5.39
N VAL A 233 -12.51 5.07 -5.61
CA VAL A 233 -11.69 6.09 -4.96
C VAL A 233 -12.18 7.52 -5.25
N GLY A 234 -12.91 7.73 -6.36
CA GLY A 234 -13.39 9.05 -6.79
C GLY A 234 -14.81 9.45 -6.37
N ASN A 235 -15.60 8.55 -5.79
CA ASN A 235 -17.00 8.82 -5.42
C ASN A 235 -17.24 8.47 -3.94
N GLU A 236 -16.70 9.27 -3.04
CA GLU A 236 -17.36 9.49 -1.74
C GLU A 236 -17.61 11.00 -1.61
N PRO A 237 -18.84 11.42 -1.24
CA PRO A 237 -19.22 12.82 -1.11
C PRO A 237 -18.47 13.56 0.02
#